data_AF-A0A537TBF2-F1
#
_entry.id   AF-A0A537TBF2-F1
#
_cell.length_a   1.000
_cell.length_b   1.000
_cell.length_c   1.000
_cell.angle_alpha   90.00
_cell.angle_beta   90.00
_cell.angle_gamma   90.00
#
_symmetry.space_group_name_H-M   'P 1'
#
loop_
_entity.id
_entity.type
_entity.pdbx_description
1 polymer ?
#
loop_
_entity_poly.entity_id
_entity_poly.type
_entity_poly.pdbx_seq_one_letter_code
_entity_poly.pdbx_strand_id
1 'polypeptide(L)'
;MPNPFSDFWDFLIGNTEDHNALGAWKYLFVALFLALIVASIVIAIRNWREDPAQRTGSNLGTWFVRVLVGGMWFQGMLWKLPLPVSGGLQYWTEQMASRAAFDFHRELVTAVYLPYLYIFNPVIFLAEFTFAVSLILGLGVRLIGVLGIIFVLHLWLGIYRPGSPAEWPWSYLFLAMVMFFFALHAAGRSLGLDAWLRRDVAAVRDRKGFVGTLLNMIG
;
A
#
# COMPACT_ATOMS: atom_id res chain seq x y z
N MET A 1 9.40 0.71 -27.41
CA MET A 1 9.88 -0.27 -26.39
C MET A 1 9.48 0.27 -25.04
N PRO A 2 8.88 -0.56 -24.16
CA PRO A 2 8.61 -0.18 -22.78
C PRO A 2 9.89 0.25 -22.07
N ASN A 3 9.80 1.26 -21.22
CA ASN A 3 10.87 1.78 -20.39
C ASN A 3 10.28 2.52 -19.19
N PRO A 4 11.04 2.79 -18.12
CA PRO A 4 10.47 3.37 -16.90
C PRO A 4 9.71 4.69 -17.11
N PHE A 5 10.10 5.52 -18.08
CA PHE A 5 9.40 6.77 -18.37
C PHE A 5 8.11 6.54 -19.15
N SER A 6 8.12 5.67 -20.16
CA SER A 6 6.89 5.32 -20.89
C SER A 6 5.90 4.61 -19.99
N ASP A 7 6.38 3.68 -19.15
CA ASP A 7 5.52 2.87 -18.27
C ASP A 7 4.88 3.74 -17.19
N PHE A 8 5.66 4.69 -16.64
CA PHE A 8 5.13 5.70 -15.71
C PHE A 8 4.10 6.60 -16.41
N TRP A 9 4.40 7.07 -17.62
CA TRP A 9 3.47 7.90 -18.38
C TRP A 9 2.18 7.15 -18.70
N ASP A 10 2.29 5.90 -19.17
CA ASP A 10 1.16 5.02 -19.47
C ASP A 10 0.32 4.78 -18.21
N PHE A 11 0.93 4.59 -17.04
CA PHE A 11 0.19 4.53 -15.78
C PHE A 11 -0.60 5.82 -15.49
N LEU A 12 0.04 6.99 -15.63
CA LEU A 12 -0.61 8.28 -15.35
C LEU A 12 -1.78 8.61 -16.28
N ILE A 13 -1.79 8.09 -17.50
CA ILE A 13 -2.88 8.29 -18.46
C ILE A 13 -3.87 7.10 -18.52
N GLY A 14 -3.64 6.05 -17.71
CA GLY A 14 -4.46 4.85 -17.69
C GLY A 14 -4.34 4.00 -18.96
N ASN A 15 -3.14 3.88 -19.51
CA ASN A 15 -2.80 3.08 -20.70
C ASN A 15 -1.97 1.83 -20.37
N THR A 16 -2.06 1.32 -19.15
CA THR A 16 -1.49 0.00 -18.79
C THR A 16 -2.51 -1.10 -19.05
N GLU A 17 -2.04 -2.36 -19.11
CA GLU A 17 -2.92 -3.53 -19.26
C GLU A 17 -4.02 -3.58 -18.19
N ASP A 18 -3.64 -3.42 -16.92
CA ASP A 18 -4.57 -3.40 -15.78
C ASP A 18 -5.63 -2.29 -15.89
N HIS A 19 -5.24 -1.10 -16.35
CA HIS A 19 -6.18 -0.01 -16.61
C HIS A 19 -7.08 -0.31 -17.80
N ASN A 20 -6.54 -0.86 -18.88
CA ASN A 20 -7.31 -1.15 -20.08
C ASN A 20 -8.36 -2.26 -19.82
N ALA A 21 -8.07 -3.21 -18.92
CA ALA A 21 -9.02 -4.22 -18.47
C ALA A 21 -10.29 -3.64 -17.80
N LEU A 22 -10.22 -2.42 -17.26
CA LEU A 22 -11.36 -1.71 -16.64
C LEU A 22 -12.29 -1.01 -17.65
N GLY A 23 -11.91 -0.93 -18.93
CA GLY A 23 -12.63 -0.11 -19.90
C GLY A 23 -12.69 1.37 -19.48
N ALA A 24 -13.85 2.01 -19.62
CA ALA A 24 -14.00 3.44 -19.28
C ALA A 24 -13.79 3.75 -17.78
N TRP A 25 -13.96 2.78 -16.88
CA TRP A 25 -13.75 2.95 -15.44
C TRP A 25 -12.31 3.26 -15.07
N LYS A 26 -11.35 3.00 -15.96
CA LYS A 26 -9.94 3.32 -15.74
C LYS A 26 -9.70 4.79 -15.41
N TYR A 27 -10.49 5.70 -15.99
CA TYR A 27 -10.35 7.13 -15.74
C TYR A 27 -10.77 7.53 -14.33
N LEU A 28 -11.66 6.77 -13.69
CA LEU A 28 -11.99 6.96 -12.27
C LEU A 28 -10.77 6.68 -11.38
N PHE A 29 -10.07 5.57 -11.63
CA PHE A 29 -8.87 5.20 -10.88
C PHE A 29 -7.70 6.14 -11.14
N VAL A 30 -7.51 6.58 -12.39
CA VAL A 30 -6.54 7.63 -12.74
C VAL A 30 -6.85 8.92 -11.98
N ALA A 31 -8.09 9.40 -12.04
CA ALA A 31 -8.50 10.61 -11.34
C ALA A 31 -8.32 10.48 -9.82
N LEU A 32 -8.65 9.33 -9.25
CA LEU A 32 -8.45 9.03 -7.83
C LEU A 32 -6.97 9.05 -7.44
N PHE A 33 -6.11 8.39 -8.22
CA PHE A 33 -4.66 8.40 -7.99
C PHE A 33 -4.11 9.84 -8.01
N LEU A 34 -4.44 10.61 -9.05
CA LEU A 34 -4.01 11.99 -9.20
C LEU A 34 -4.53 12.87 -8.05
N ALA A 35 -5.78 12.67 -7.62
CA ALA A 35 -6.33 13.38 -6.47
C ALA A 35 -5.56 13.07 -5.17
N LEU A 36 -5.16 11.80 -4.95
CA LEU A 36 -4.34 11.41 -3.80
C LEU A 36 -2.95 12.07 -3.85
N ILE A 37 -2.31 12.12 -5.03
CA ILE A 37 -1.02 12.78 -5.21
C ILE A 37 -1.14 14.29 -4.94
N VAL A 38 -2.13 14.96 -5.52
CA VAL A 38 -2.38 16.39 -5.28
C VAL A 38 -2.64 16.65 -3.80
N ALA A 39 -3.48 15.84 -3.16
CA ALA A 39 -3.74 15.96 -1.73
C ALA A 39 -2.44 15.80 -0.90
N SER A 40 -1.62 14.78 -1.20
CA SER A 40 -0.34 14.56 -0.54
C SER A 40 0.61 15.75 -0.67
N ILE A 41 0.70 16.35 -1.86
CA ILE A 41 1.51 17.55 -2.11
C ILE A 41 0.97 18.73 -1.30
N VAL A 42 -0.34 18.96 -1.28
CA VAL A 42 -0.96 20.04 -0.50
C VAL A 42 -0.68 19.87 0.99
N ILE A 43 -0.83 18.65 1.52
CA ILE A 43 -0.51 18.32 2.92
C ILE A 43 0.97 18.57 3.22
N ALA A 44 1.87 18.13 2.33
CA ALA A 44 3.30 18.32 2.48
C ALA A 44 3.70 19.80 2.48
N ILE A 45 3.19 20.59 1.52
CA ILE A 45 3.41 22.04 1.45
C ILE A 45 2.90 22.72 2.73
N ARG A 46 1.73 22.31 3.23
CA ARG A 46 1.15 22.87 4.45
C ARG A 46 2.03 22.59 5.66
N ASN A 47 2.42 21.34 5.89
CA ASN A 47 3.33 20.95 6.96
C ASN A 47 4.67 21.68 6.86
N TRP A 48 5.24 21.78 5.65
CA TRP A 48 6.49 22.50 5.40
C TRP A 48 6.40 23.98 5.75
N ARG A 49 5.29 24.64 5.41
CA ARG A 49 5.08 26.07 5.68
C ARG A 49 4.86 26.33 7.17
N GLU A 50 4.00 25.55 7.81
CA GLU A 50 3.49 25.80 9.16
C GLU A 50 4.40 25.26 10.27
N ASP A 51 5.26 24.26 10.02
CA ASP A 51 6.20 23.72 11.01
C ASP A 51 7.65 23.75 10.51
N PRO A 52 8.51 24.66 11.04
CA PRO A 52 9.93 24.70 10.70
C PRO A 52 10.68 23.39 10.96
N ALA A 53 10.26 22.57 11.93
CA ALA A 53 10.89 21.27 12.21
C ALA A 53 10.65 20.25 11.08
N GLN A 54 9.65 20.48 10.22
CA GLN A 54 9.38 19.64 9.06
C GLN A 54 10.34 19.92 7.89
N ARG A 55 11.06 21.05 7.89
CA ARG A 55 11.88 21.55 6.76
C ARG A 55 13.25 20.88 6.68
N THR A 56 13.28 19.55 6.67
CA THR A 56 14.52 18.77 6.63
C THR A 56 14.54 17.86 5.41
N GLY A 57 15.74 17.58 4.90
CA GLY A 57 15.93 16.60 3.83
C GLY A 57 15.43 15.20 4.22
N SER A 58 15.52 14.84 5.51
CA SER A 58 14.99 13.58 6.04
C SER A 58 13.48 13.46 5.89
N ASN A 59 12.73 14.53 6.25
CA ASN A 59 11.28 14.53 6.12
C ASN A 59 10.84 14.53 4.66
N LEU A 60 11.53 15.29 3.80
CA LEU A 60 11.26 15.31 2.37
C LEU A 60 11.53 13.94 1.72
N GLY A 61 12.67 13.32 2.06
CA GLY A 61 13.03 11.99 1.57
C GLY A 61 12.05 10.91 2.05
N THR A 62 11.66 10.96 3.33
CA THR A 62 10.68 10.02 3.90
C THR A 62 9.32 10.18 3.24
N TRP A 63 8.84 11.41 3.05
CA TRP A 63 7.60 11.69 2.31
C TRP A 63 7.67 11.12 0.89
N PHE A 64 8.75 11.40 0.16
CA PHE A 64 8.91 10.95 -1.23
C PHE A 64 8.87 9.42 -1.34
N VAL A 65 9.69 8.72 -0.55
CA VAL A 65 9.72 7.24 -0.56
C VAL A 65 8.38 6.66 -0.13
N ARG A 66 7.72 7.27 0.87
CA ARG A 66 6.39 6.84 1.33
C ARG A 66 5.34 6.97 0.23
N VAL A 67 5.33 8.07 -0.51
CA VAL A 67 4.41 8.27 -1.64
C VAL A 67 4.71 7.29 -2.78
N LEU A 68 5.98 7.02 -3.09
CA LEU A 68 6.36 6.02 -4.10
C LEU A 68 5.87 4.62 -3.74
N VAL A 69 6.10 4.18 -2.50
CA VAL A 69 5.63 2.87 -2.02
C VAL A 69 4.10 2.82 -2.01
N GLY A 70 3.44 3.91 -1.60
CA GLY A 70 1.98 4.03 -1.71
C GLY A 70 1.48 3.94 -3.15
N GLY A 71 2.21 4.51 -4.11
CA GLY A 71 1.92 4.37 -5.55
C GLY A 71 2.09 2.93 -6.05
N MET A 72 3.11 2.22 -5.57
CA MET A 72 3.27 0.79 -5.86
C MET A 72 2.09 -0.04 -5.35
N TRP A 73 1.60 0.20 -4.12
CA TRP A 73 0.38 -0.43 -3.60
C TRP A 73 -0.86 -0.07 -4.41
N PHE A 74 -0.98 1.19 -4.85
CA PHE A 74 -2.10 1.62 -5.70
C PHE A 74 -2.09 0.88 -7.04
N GLN A 75 -0.93 0.75 -7.68
CA GLN A 75 -0.81 -0.03 -8.90
C GLN A 75 -1.10 -1.52 -8.64
N GLY A 76 -0.58 -2.07 -7.54
CA GLY A 76 -0.78 -3.47 -7.16
C GLY A 76 -2.24 -3.87 -6.95
N MET A 77 -3.10 -2.95 -6.51
CA MET A 77 -4.53 -3.26 -6.34
C MET A 77 -5.30 -3.36 -7.67
N LEU A 78 -4.80 -2.79 -8.78
CA LEU A 78 -5.56 -2.70 -10.03
C LEU A 78 -5.80 -4.07 -10.67
N TRP A 79 -4.82 -4.97 -10.63
CA TRP A 79 -5.03 -6.35 -11.09
C TRP A 79 -5.77 -7.23 -10.07
N LYS A 80 -6.18 -6.67 -8.92
CA LYS A 80 -6.91 -7.34 -7.84
C LYS A 80 -8.35 -6.86 -7.71
N LEU A 81 -8.94 -6.29 -8.76
CA LEU A 81 -10.33 -5.83 -8.72
C LEU A 81 -11.30 -6.97 -8.36
N PRO A 82 -12.29 -6.72 -7.49
CA PRO A 82 -13.02 -7.81 -6.84
C PRO A 82 -14.27 -8.34 -7.56
N LEU A 83 -14.75 -7.64 -8.61
CA LEU A 83 -16.01 -7.97 -9.28
C LEU A 83 -15.83 -8.04 -10.81
N PRO A 84 -15.79 -9.26 -11.42
CA PRO A 84 -15.71 -10.59 -10.79
C PRO A 84 -14.33 -10.83 -10.13
N VAL A 85 -14.11 -12.02 -9.56
CA VAL A 85 -12.78 -12.42 -9.03
C VAL A 85 -11.72 -12.19 -10.10
N SER A 86 -10.69 -11.42 -9.74
CA SER A 86 -9.60 -11.09 -10.65
C SER A 86 -8.78 -12.32 -11.02
N GLY A 87 -8.58 -12.53 -12.33
CA GLY A 87 -7.79 -13.65 -12.84
C GLY A 87 -6.34 -13.63 -12.33
N GLY A 88 -5.75 -12.44 -12.18
CA GLY A 88 -4.43 -12.30 -11.57
C GLY A 88 -4.41 -12.79 -10.11
N LEU A 89 -5.37 -12.37 -9.28
CA LEU A 89 -5.40 -12.81 -7.88
C LEU A 89 -5.62 -14.31 -7.77
N GLN A 90 -6.54 -14.86 -8.57
CA GLN A 90 -6.77 -16.29 -8.63
C GLN A 90 -5.48 -17.04 -8.98
N TYR A 91 -4.81 -16.63 -10.07
CA TYR A 91 -3.56 -17.24 -10.51
C TYR A 91 -2.51 -17.27 -9.40
N TRP A 92 -2.25 -16.14 -8.72
CA TRP A 92 -1.26 -16.07 -7.66
C TRP A 92 -1.68 -16.84 -6.39
N THR A 93 -2.98 -16.92 -6.11
CA THR A 93 -3.49 -17.75 -5.01
C THR A 93 -3.30 -19.25 -5.31
N GLU A 94 -3.46 -19.68 -6.57
CA GLU A 94 -3.15 -21.04 -7.02
C GLU A 94 -1.64 -21.34 -6.94
N GLN A 95 -0.79 -20.34 -7.20
CA GLN A 95 0.65 -20.45 -6.94
C GLN A 95 0.92 -20.68 -5.45
N MET A 96 0.22 -19.97 -4.56
CA MET A 96 0.38 -20.16 -3.12
C MET A 96 -0.03 -21.57 -2.67
N ALA A 97 -1.11 -22.10 -3.24
CA ALA A 97 -1.59 -23.46 -3.00
C ALA A 97 -0.61 -24.56 -3.46
N SER A 98 0.34 -24.28 -4.34
CA SER A 98 1.32 -25.26 -4.81
C SER A 98 2.71 -25.03 -4.24
N ARG A 99 3.05 -23.78 -3.90
CA ARG A 99 4.43 -23.34 -3.63
C ARG A 99 4.67 -22.84 -2.21
N ALA A 100 3.67 -22.93 -1.33
CA ALA A 100 3.81 -22.54 0.07
C ALA A 100 5.02 -23.23 0.74
N ALA A 101 5.76 -22.44 1.53
CA ALA A 101 6.91 -22.90 2.32
C ALA A 101 6.52 -24.07 3.24
N PHE A 102 5.37 -23.93 3.89
CA PHE A 102 4.85 -24.86 4.90
C PHE A 102 3.52 -25.48 4.48
N ASP A 103 3.28 -26.71 4.92
CA ASP A 103 2.08 -27.46 4.54
C ASP A 103 0.80 -26.88 5.15
N PHE A 104 0.84 -26.37 6.38
CA PHE A 104 -0.33 -25.71 6.99
C PHE A 104 -0.74 -24.43 6.24
N HIS A 105 0.24 -23.70 5.69
CA HIS A 105 -0.02 -22.49 4.90
C HIS A 105 -0.63 -22.88 3.55
N ARG A 106 -0.13 -23.95 2.94
CA ARG A 106 -0.74 -24.56 1.75
C ARG A 106 -2.19 -24.95 2.01
N GLU A 107 -2.45 -25.66 3.11
CA GLU A 107 -3.77 -26.15 3.48
C GLU A 107 -4.76 -25.00 3.67
N LEU A 108 -4.36 -23.94 4.40
CA LEU A 108 -5.14 -22.71 4.55
C LEU A 108 -5.54 -22.13 3.20
N VAL A 109 -4.59 -22.02 2.26
CA VAL A 109 -4.86 -21.46 0.94
C VAL A 109 -5.80 -22.37 0.14
N THR A 110 -5.56 -23.68 0.13
CA THR A 110 -6.36 -24.64 -0.66
C THR A 110 -7.77 -24.86 -0.11
N ALA A 111 -7.93 -24.91 1.21
CA ALA A 111 -9.19 -25.27 1.85
C ALA A 111 -10.04 -24.04 2.19
N VAL A 112 -9.42 -22.86 2.34
CA VAL A 112 -10.11 -21.64 2.75
C VAL A 112 -10.02 -20.55 1.69
N TYR A 113 -8.83 -20.18 1.21
CA TYR A 113 -8.73 -19.00 0.35
C TYR A 113 -9.27 -19.25 -1.06
N LEU A 114 -8.87 -20.34 -1.71
CA LEU A 114 -9.30 -20.65 -3.07
C LEU A 114 -10.83 -20.86 -3.18
N PRO A 115 -11.49 -21.67 -2.32
CA PRO A 115 -12.94 -21.89 -2.44
C PRO A 115 -13.77 -20.64 -2.15
N TYR A 116 -13.25 -19.74 -1.33
CA TYR A 116 -13.94 -18.51 -0.91
C TYR A 116 -13.26 -17.24 -1.45
N LEU A 117 -12.55 -17.34 -2.58
CA LEU A 117 -11.78 -16.23 -3.12
C LEU A 117 -12.67 -15.03 -3.48
N TYR A 118 -13.94 -15.27 -3.83
CA TYR A 118 -14.94 -14.21 -4.04
C TYR A 118 -15.23 -13.36 -2.79
N ILE A 119 -14.97 -13.87 -1.59
CA ILE A 119 -15.05 -13.13 -0.32
C ILE A 119 -13.71 -12.43 -0.03
N PHE A 120 -12.60 -13.14 -0.21
CA PHE A 120 -11.27 -12.63 0.11
C PHE A 120 -10.78 -11.57 -0.90
N ASN A 121 -11.17 -11.65 -2.17
CA ASN A 121 -10.73 -10.72 -3.20
C ASN A 121 -11.14 -9.26 -2.85
N PRO A 122 -12.40 -8.93 -2.52
CA PRO A 122 -12.75 -7.59 -2.04
C PRO A 122 -11.91 -7.13 -0.84
N VAL A 123 -11.65 -8.03 0.12
CA VAL A 123 -10.88 -7.69 1.33
C VAL A 123 -9.43 -7.38 0.99
N ILE A 124 -8.80 -8.18 0.12
CA ILE A 124 -7.43 -7.99 -0.35
C ILE A 124 -7.30 -6.69 -1.14
N PHE A 125 -8.23 -6.42 -2.05
CA PHE A 125 -8.31 -5.16 -2.79
C PHE A 125 -8.39 -3.97 -1.85
N LEU A 126 -9.32 -4.00 -0.88
CA LEU A 126 -9.50 -2.92 0.09
C LEU A 126 -8.28 -2.76 1.00
N ALA A 127 -7.59 -3.84 1.35
CA ALA A 127 -6.36 -3.77 2.14
C ALA A 127 -5.27 -3.01 1.38
N GLU A 128 -4.98 -3.38 0.13
CA GLU A 128 -3.97 -2.70 -0.68
C GLU A 128 -4.36 -1.25 -1.01
N PHE A 129 -5.63 -1.00 -1.29
CA PHE A 129 -6.14 0.36 -1.47
C PHE A 129 -5.96 1.20 -0.20
N THR A 130 -6.26 0.63 0.97
CA THR A 130 -6.03 1.29 2.26
C THR A 130 -4.54 1.57 2.47
N PHE A 131 -3.66 0.63 2.14
CA PHE A 131 -2.21 0.82 2.24
C PHE A 131 -1.76 1.98 1.34
N ALA A 132 -2.22 2.01 0.10
CA ALA A 132 -1.93 3.07 -0.85
C ALA A 132 -2.37 4.45 -0.33
N VAL A 133 -3.63 4.59 0.06
CA VAL A 133 -4.19 5.85 0.56
C VAL A 133 -3.45 6.33 1.82
N SER A 134 -3.27 5.45 2.79
CA SER A 134 -2.57 5.78 4.04
C SER A 134 -1.12 6.20 3.81
N LEU A 135 -0.39 5.51 2.93
CA LEU A 135 1.00 5.85 2.62
C LEU A 135 1.10 7.16 1.81
N ILE A 136 0.26 7.35 0.79
CA ILE A 136 0.28 8.58 -0.02
C ILE A 136 -0.06 9.80 0.85
N LEU A 137 -1.13 9.74 1.63
CA LEU A 137 -1.56 10.86 2.47
C LEU A 137 -0.76 11.01 3.76
N GLY A 138 -0.05 9.95 4.18
CA GLY A 138 0.67 9.92 5.45
C GLY A 138 -0.26 9.85 6.66
N LEU A 139 -1.29 9.01 6.60
CA LEU A 139 -2.31 8.83 7.65
C LEU A 139 -2.28 7.40 8.21
N GLY A 140 -2.06 7.25 9.51
CA GLY A 140 -2.03 5.95 10.19
C GLY A 140 -0.88 5.05 9.71
N VAL A 141 0.21 5.65 9.26
CA VAL A 141 1.29 4.94 8.55
C VAL A 141 1.97 3.91 9.42
N ARG A 142 2.01 4.11 10.74
CA ARG A 142 2.64 3.14 11.64
C ARG A 142 1.84 1.84 11.70
N LEU A 143 0.52 1.92 11.80
CA LEU A 143 -0.35 0.74 11.76
C LEU A 143 -0.25 0.06 10.39
N ILE A 144 -0.34 0.83 9.31
CA ILE A 144 -0.27 0.27 7.95
C ILE A 144 1.10 -0.34 7.65
N GLY A 145 2.19 0.20 8.18
CA GLY A 145 3.51 -0.42 8.10
C GLY A 145 3.52 -1.84 8.69
N VAL A 146 2.91 -2.04 9.86
CA VAL A 146 2.78 -3.36 10.49
C VAL A 146 1.88 -4.29 9.69
N LEU A 147 0.72 -3.82 9.24
CA LEU A 147 -0.21 -4.62 8.44
C LEU A 147 0.40 -5.02 7.09
N GLY A 148 1.13 -4.11 6.45
CA GLY A 148 1.85 -4.39 5.21
C GLY A 148 2.96 -5.42 5.39
N ILE A 149 3.69 -5.41 6.51
CA ILE A 149 4.65 -6.50 6.82
C ILE A 149 3.94 -7.84 6.87
N ILE A 150 2.82 -7.94 7.60
CA ILE A 150 2.06 -9.19 7.72
C ILE A 150 1.60 -9.66 6.34
N PHE A 151 1.07 -8.75 5.53
CA PHE A 151 0.60 -9.03 4.17
C PHE A 151 1.72 -9.55 3.26
N VAL A 152 2.88 -8.88 3.28
CA VAL A 152 4.03 -9.24 2.43
C VAL A 152 4.68 -10.55 2.89
N LEU A 153 4.78 -10.78 4.21
CA LEU A 153 5.27 -12.06 4.74
C LEU A 153 4.32 -13.22 4.40
N HIS A 154 3.02 -12.97 4.37
CA HIS A 154 2.05 -13.97 3.95
C HIS A 154 2.26 -14.38 2.48
N LEU A 155 2.52 -13.42 1.58
CA LEU A 155 2.87 -13.70 0.18
C LEU A 155 4.21 -14.42 0.06
N TRP A 156 5.23 -13.95 0.79
CA TRP A 156 6.57 -14.55 0.79
C TRP A 156 6.54 -16.02 1.21
N LEU A 157 5.79 -16.35 2.27
CA LEU A 157 5.60 -17.73 2.71
C LEU A 157 4.75 -18.55 1.74
N GLY A 158 3.81 -17.92 1.03
CA GLY A 158 2.95 -18.57 0.05
C GLY A 158 3.64 -18.93 -1.25
N ILE A 159 4.56 -18.11 -1.73
CA ILE A 159 5.22 -18.30 -3.04
C ILE A 159 6.73 -18.58 -2.83
N TYR A 160 7.08 -19.28 -1.74
CA TYR A 160 8.47 -19.48 -1.35
C TYR A 160 9.21 -20.47 -2.23
N ARG A 161 8.56 -21.58 -2.61
CA ARG A 161 9.21 -22.64 -3.39
C ARG A 161 9.48 -22.17 -4.83
N PRO A 162 10.63 -22.54 -5.42
CA PRO A 162 10.92 -22.23 -6.81
C PRO A 162 9.80 -22.70 -7.75
N GLY A 163 9.52 -21.94 -8.81
CA GLY A 163 8.47 -22.25 -9.77
C GLY A 163 8.41 -21.21 -10.88
N SER A 164 7.42 -21.35 -11.77
CA SER A 164 7.17 -20.41 -12.86
C SER A 164 5.84 -19.67 -12.62
N PRO A 165 5.81 -18.33 -12.63
CA PRO A 165 6.96 -17.43 -12.75
C PRO A 165 7.87 -17.49 -11.52
N ALA A 166 9.16 -17.28 -11.77
CA ALA A 166 10.16 -17.22 -10.72
C ALA A 166 10.01 -15.90 -9.95
N GLU A 167 9.83 -16.00 -8.64
CA GLU A 167 9.74 -14.88 -7.73
C GLU A 167 11.05 -14.75 -6.97
N TRP A 168 11.59 -13.54 -6.88
CA TRP A 168 12.83 -13.31 -6.12
C TRP A 168 12.47 -13.05 -4.66
N PRO A 169 12.83 -13.94 -3.70
CA PRO A 169 12.35 -13.85 -2.32
C PRO A 169 12.72 -12.55 -1.61
N TRP A 170 13.83 -11.92 -2.00
CA TRP A 170 14.29 -10.67 -1.41
C TRP A 170 13.43 -9.46 -1.78
N SER A 171 12.64 -9.51 -2.86
CA SER A 171 11.69 -8.45 -3.18
C SER A 171 10.68 -8.23 -2.04
N TYR A 172 10.14 -9.33 -1.49
CA TYR A 172 9.24 -9.32 -0.34
C TYR A 172 9.96 -8.84 0.93
N LEU A 173 11.18 -9.34 1.19
CA LEU A 173 11.93 -8.94 2.39
C LEU A 173 12.31 -7.46 2.36
N PHE A 174 12.73 -6.92 1.22
CA PHE A 174 13.03 -5.50 1.09
C PHE A 174 11.78 -4.65 1.28
N LEU A 175 10.64 -5.06 0.72
CA LEU A 175 9.39 -4.37 0.97
C LEU A 175 8.99 -4.43 2.45
N ALA A 176 9.10 -5.59 3.11
CA ALA A 176 8.85 -5.73 4.54
C ALA A 176 9.79 -4.85 5.38
N MET A 177 11.07 -4.72 5.00
CA MET A 177 12.02 -3.82 5.66
C MET A 177 11.63 -2.35 5.50
N VAL A 178 11.20 -1.93 4.30
CA VAL A 178 10.72 -0.56 4.07
C VAL A 178 9.47 -0.27 4.92
N MET A 179 8.52 -1.20 4.95
CA MET A 179 7.32 -1.09 5.79
C MET A 179 7.66 -1.07 7.28
N PHE A 180 8.69 -1.83 7.69
CA PHE A 180 9.24 -1.81 9.05
C PHE A 180 9.82 -0.44 9.41
N PHE A 181 10.62 0.17 8.54
CA PHE A 181 11.13 1.52 8.78
C PHE A 181 10.01 2.56 8.86
N PHE A 182 8.97 2.44 8.03
CA PHE A 182 7.79 3.30 8.13
C PHE A 182 7.05 3.15 9.47
N ALA A 183 6.91 1.92 9.97
CA ALA A 183 6.31 1.64 11.27
C ALA A 183 7.17 2.12 12.45
N LEU A 184 8.48 1.87 12.37
CA LEU A 184 9.44 2.20 13.42
C LEU A 184 9.53 3.71 13.62
N HIS A 185 9.71 4.45 12.52
CA HIS A 185 9.92 5.91 12.53
C HIS A 185 8.62 6.72 12.43
N ALA A 186 7.47 6.06 12.36
CA ALA A 186 6.17 6.71 12.16
C ALA A 186 6.20 7.68 10.96
N ALA A 187 6.51 7.13 9.79
CA ALA A 187 6.78 7.91 8.57
C ALA A 187 5.63 8.83 8.12
N GLY A 188 4.41 8.67 8.62
CA GLY A 188 3.30 9.61 8.41
C GLY A 188 3.56 11.00 9.02
N ARG A 189 4.44 11.09 10.03
CA ARG A 189 4.83 12.34 10.69
C ARG A 189 5.82 13.19 9.89
N SER A 190 6.34 12.67 8.79
CA SER A 190 7.17 13.40 7.84
C SER A 190 6.29 13.93 6.71
N LEU A 191 5.94 15.22 6.77
CA LEU A 191 5.12 15.92 5.77
C LEU A 191 3.78 15.21 5.42
N GLY A 192 3.20 14.44 6.35
CA GLY A 192 1.94 13.72 6.16
C GLY A 192 0.81 14.20 7.09
N LEU A 193 -0.36 13.59 6.96
CA LEU A 193 -1.52 13.90 7.80
C LEU A 193 -1.29 13.59 9.29
N ASP A 194 -0.51 12.56 9.62
CA ASP A 194 -0.20 12.24 11.02
C ASP A 194 0.55 13.41 11.70
N ALA A 195 1.43 14.10 10.96
CA ALA A 195 2.11 15.31 11.45
C ALA A 195 1.12 16.44 11.73
N TRP A 196 0.24 16.69 10.75
CA TRP A 196 -0.79 17.72 10.82
C TRP A 196 -1.75 17.49 11.99
N LEU A 197 -2.27 16.26 12.12
CA LEU A 197 -3.17 15.86 13.21
C LEU A 197 -2.53 16.06 14.59
N ARG A 198 -1.27 15.69 14.75
CA ARG A 198 -0.53 15.83 16.01
C ARG A 198 -0.27 17.29 16.40
N ARG A 199 -0.19 18.19 15.43
CA ARG A 199 0.00 19.62 15.69
C ARG A 199 -1.33 20.32 15.97
N ASP A 200 -2.30 20.14 15.08
CA ASP A 200 -3.48 20.99 14.98
C ASP A 200 -4.74 20.40 15.66
N VAL A 201 -4.79 19.09 15.89
CA VAL A 201 -5.92 18.45 16.57
C VAL A 201 -5.57 18.17 18.03
N ALA A 202 -6.06 19.02 18.94
CA ALA A 202 -5.77 18.95 20.38
C ALA A 202 -6.04 17.57 20.99
N ALA A 203 -7.11 16.88 20.56
CA ALA A 203 -7.41 15.53 21.03
C ALA A 203 -6.32 14.51 20.67
N VAL A 204 -5.74 14.60 19.47
CA VAL A 204 -4.66 13.72 19.01
C VAL A 204 -3.34 14.09 19.68
N ARG A 205 -3.03 15.39 19.75
CA ARG A 205 -1.81 15.91 20.39
C ARG A 205 -1.72 15.51 21.87
N ASP A 206 -2.80 15.77 22.60
CA ASP A 206 -2.88 15.58 24.05
C ASP A 206 -3.33 14.16 24.43
N ARG A 207 -3.57 13.27 23.45
CA ARG A 207 -4.08 11.89 23.63
C ARG A 207 -5.37 11.84 24.47
N LYS A 208 -6.31 12.74 24.18
CA LYS A 208 -7.59 12.81 24.88
C LYS A 208 -8.63 11.92 24.22
N GLY A 209 -9.30 11.11 25.03
CA GLY A 209 -10.32 10.17 24.57
C GLY A 209 -9.76 9.02 23.73
N PHE A 210 -10.64 8.10 23.38
CA PHE A 210 -10.27 6.89 22.62
C PHE A 210 -9.71 7.23 21.23
N VAL A 211 -10.42 8.05 20.46
CA VAL A 211 -10.04 8.41 19.08
C VAL A 211 -8.72 9.19 19.03
N GLY A 212 -8.52 10.16 19.92
CA GLY A 212 -7.29 10.94 19.99
C GLY A 212 -6.07 10.08 20.36
N THR A 213 -6.25 9.16 21.30
CA THR A 213 -5.20 8.20 21.69
C THR A 213 -4.87 7.26 20.54
N LEU A 214 -5.89 6.69 19.88
CA LEU A 214 -5.71 5.77 18.76
C LEU A 214 -4.95 6.44 17.61
N LEU A 215 -5.41 7.60 17.13
CA LEU A 215 -4.77 8.35 16.04
C LEU A 215 -3.33 8.74 16.37
N ASN A 216 -3.05 9.09 17.63
CA ASN A 216 -1.67 9.34 18.06
C ASN A 216 -0.83 8.06 17.98
N MET A 217 -1.34 6.92 18.43
CA MET A 217 -0.57 5.67 18.44
C MET A 217 -0.28 5.11 17.05
N ILE A 218 -1.28 5.17 16.14
CA ILE A 218 -1.22 4.55 14.81
C ILE A 218 -0.53 5.44 13.77
N GLY A 219 -0.40 6.73 14.05
CA GLY A 219 0.38 7.68 13.25
C GLY A 219 1.72 8.01 13.87
#